data_AF-A0A356KFT1-F1
#
_entry.id   AF-A0A356KFT1-F1
#
_cell.length_a   1.000
_cell.length_b   1.000
_cell.length_c   1.000
_cell.angle_alpha   90.00
_cell.angle_beta   90.00
_cell.angle_gamma   90.00
#
_symmetry.space_group_name_H-M   'P 1'
#
loop_
_entity.id
_entity.type
_entity.pdbx_description
1 polymer ?
#
loop_
_entity_poly.entity_id
_entity_poly.type
_entity_poly.pdbx_seq_one_letter_code
_entity_poly.pdbx_strand_id
1 'polypeptide(L)' 'PGQQAGAEGSAIAKFCVHFTGRAREGLIDPIFGRDREIRQVIDILARRRKNNPIAVGEAGVGKT' A
#
# COMPACT_ATOMS: atom_id res chain seq x y z
N PRO A 1 17.30 -2.78 -12.46
CA PRO A 1 17.77 -3.56 -11.29
C PRO A 1 16.93 -3.25 -10.04
N GLY A 2 15.83 -3.99 -9.83
CA GLY A 2 14.97 -3.86 -8.66
C GLY A 2 15.00 -5.18 -7.88
N GLN A 3 15.38 -5.10 -6.60
CA GLN A 3 15.74 -6.20 -5.70
C GLN A 3 14.72 -7.36 -5.70
N GLN A 4 15.27 -8.58 -5.71
CA GLN A 4 14.59 -9.87 -5.57
C GLN A 4 13.65 -9.88 -4.36
N ALA A 5 12.38 -10.22 -4.59
CA ALA A 5 11.44 -10.54 -3.54
C ALA A 5 11.96 -11.77 -2.78
N GLY A 6 12.20 -11.57 -1.48
CA GLY A 6 12.34 -12.57 -0.42
C GLY A 6 12.96 -13.90 -0.79
N ALA A 7 14.20 -14.13 -0.36
CA ALA A 7 14.77 -15.47 -0.24
C ALA A 7 13.73 -16.43 0.37
N GLU A 8 13.51 -17.58 -0.27
CA GLU A 8 12.59 -18.63 0.19
C GLU A 8 12.95 -19.00 1.64
N GLY A 9 12.13 -18.53 2.59
CA GLY A 9 12.39 -18.65 4.03
C GLY A 9 12.30 -17.34 4.83
N SER A 10 12.31 -16.17 4.17
CA SER A 10 12.23 -14.87 4.84
C SER A 10 10.86 -14.62 5.50
N ALA A 11 10.85 -13.89 6.63
CA ALA A 11 9.62 -13.52 7.34
C ALA A 11 8.64 -12.72 6.47
N ILE A 12 9.15 -11.92 5.53
CA ILE A 12 8.35 -11.14 4.58
C ILE A 12 7.53 -12.09 3.69
N ALA A 13 8.15 -13.13 3.14
CA ALA A 13 7.44 -14.10 2.31
C ALA A 13 6.38 -14.92 3.09
N LYS A 14 6.59 -15.10 4.39
CA LYS A 14 5.68 -15.86 5.26
C LYS A 14 4.50 -15.05 5.79
N PHE A 15 4.69 -13.76 6.06
CA PHE A 15 3.72 -12.96 6.81
C PHE A 15 3.21 -11.72 6.07
N CYS A 16 3.79 -11.35 4.93
CA CYS A 16 3.41 -10.14 4.20
C CYS A 16 2.82 -10.48 2.82
N VAL A 17 1.91 -9.63 2.36
CA VAL A 17 1.32 -9.71 1.01
C VAL A 17 1.91 -8.61 0.13
N HIS A 18 2.43 -8.98 -1.04
CA HIS A 18 3.05 -8.02 -1.97
C HIS A 18 2.02 -7.37 -2.90
N PHE A 19 1.41 -6.28 -2.44
CA PHE A 19 0.36 -5.56 -3.18
C PHE A 19 0.85 -4.96 -4.51
N THR A 20 2.07 -4.45 -4.59
CA THR A 20 2.62 -3.91 -5.86
C THR A 20 2.68 -4.95 -6.98
N GLY A 21 2.93 -6.22 -6.63
CA GLY A 21 2.93 -7.33 -7.60
C GLY A 21 1.51 -7.65 -8.05
N ARG A 22 0.59 -7.83 -7.10
CA ARG A 22 -0.83 -8.06 -7.38
C ARG A 22 -1.45 -6.96 -8.24
N ALA A 23 -1.07 -5.70 -8.01
CA ALA A 23 -1.50 -4.55 -8.82
C ALA A 23 -1.07 -4.70 -10.29
N ARG A 24 0.18 -5.11 -10.53
CA ARG A 24 0.72 -5.32 -11.89
C ARG A 24 0.05 -6.49 -12.61
N GLU A 25 -0.38 -7.49 -11.86
CA GLU A 25 -1.13 -8.66 -12.36
C GLU A 25 -2.62 -8.38 -12.56
N GLY A 26 -3.12 -7.19 -12.17
CA GLY A 26 -4.54 -6.83 -12.26
C GLY A 26 -5.43 -7.51 -11.22
N LEU A 27 -4.84 -8.06 -10.16
CA LEU A 27 -5.54 -8.79 -9.08
C LEU A 27 -5.99 -7.87 -7.92
N ILE A 28 -6.02 -6.56 -8.15
CA ILE A 28 -6.50 -5.55 -7.21
C ILE A 28 -7.72 -4.88 -7.82
N ASP A 29 -8.82 -4.88 -7.08
CA ASP A 29 -10.04 -4.22 -7.49
C ASP A 29 -9.86 -2.70 -7.56
N PRO A 30 -10.48 -2.03 -8.54
CA PRO A 30 -10.42 -0.57 -8.63
C PRO A 30 -11.05 0.09 -7.40
N ILE A 31 -10.41 1.15 -6.92
CA ILE A 31 -10.89 1.92 -5.76
C ILE A 31 -11.81 3.03 -6.25
N PHE A 32 -13.05 3.09 -5.74
CA PHE A 32 -14.04 4.10 -6.10
C PHE A 32 -14.26 5.11 -4.97
N GLY A 33 -14.41 6.40 -5.32
CA GLY A 33 -14.86 7.45 -4.41
C GLY A 33 -13.84 7.89 -3.35
N ARG A 34 -12.56 7.50 -3.48
CA ARG A 34 -11.47 7.83 -2.54
C ARG A 34 -10.35 8.67 -3.16
N ASP A 35 -10.62 9.36 -4.27
CA ASP A 35 -9.62 10.15 -5.01
C ASP A 35 -8.91 11.18 -4.13
N ARG A 36 -9.66 11.84 -3.23
CA ARG A 36 -9.11 12.88 -2.35
C ARG A 36 -8.15 12.29 -1.33
N GLU A 37 -8.54 11.19 -0.69
CA GLU A 37 -7.75 10.48 0.32
C GLU A 37 -6.49 9.90 -0.31
N ILE A 38 -6.60 9.29 -1.50
CA ILE A 38 -5.45 8.75 -2.24
C ILE A 38 -4.45 9.86 -2.56
N ARG A 39 -4.91 11.01 -3.08
CA ARG A 39 -4.03 12.16 -3.34
C ARG A 39 -3.34 12.65 -2.07
N GLN A 40 -4.07 12.76 -0.98
CA GLN A 40 -3.50 13.17 0.31
C GLN A 40 -2.42 12.19 0.80
N VAL A 41 -2.63 10.88 0.62
CA VAL A 41 -1.63 9.85 0.96
C VAL A 41 -0.37 10.01 0.10
N ILE A 42 -0.52 10.23 -1.21
CA ILE A 42 0.60 10.49 -2.12
C ILE A 42 1.38 11.74 -1.68
N ASP A 43 0.67 12.82 -1.37
CA ASP A 43 1.28 14.07 -0.91
C ASP A 43 2.05 13.91 0.41
N ILE A 44 1.56 13.06 1.33
CA ILE A 44 2.26 12.75 2.59
C ILE A 44 3.53 11.95 2.31
N LEU A 45 3.45 10.91 1.48
CA LEU A 45 4.58 10.06 1.13
C LEU A 45 5.71 10.85 0.44
N ALA A 46 5.38 11.91 -0.30
CA ALA A 46 6.34 12.78 -0.97
C ALA A 46 7.11 13.74 -0.04
N ARG A 47 6.75 13.84 1.26
CA ARG A 47 7.38 14.78 2.20
C ARG A 47 8.78 14.32 2.62
N ARG A 48 9.67 15.28 2.93
CA ARG A 48 11.00 15.00 3.50
C ARG A 48 10.98 14.58 4.98
N ARG A 49 9.91 14.91 5.71
CA ARG A 49 9.74 14.62 7.13
C ARG A 49 8.29 14.19 7.36
N LYS A 50 8.07 13.26 8.30
CA LYS A 50 6.75 12.73 8.66
C LYS A 50 5.97 12.24 7.43
N ASN A 51 6.62 11.40 6.62
CA ASN A 51 6.10 10.89 5.36
C ASN A 51 5.31 9.58 5.51
N ASN A 52 5.06 9.11 6.73
CA ASN A 52 4.28 7.91 6.99
C ASN A 52 2.80 8.31 7.19
N PRO A 53 1.92 8.10 6.20
CA PRO A 53 0.50 8.41 6.33
C PRO A 53 -0.18 7.46 7.33
N ILE A 54 -1.18 7.99 8.05
CA ILE A 54 -2.04 7.22 8.96
C ILE A 54 -3.49 7.49 8.56
N ALA A 55 -4.22 6.46 8.17
CA ALA A 55 -5.65 6.56 7.87
C ALA A 55 -6.46 6.36 9.15
N VAL A 56 -7.27 7.36 9.53
CA VAL A 56 -8.11 7.34 10.74
C VAL A 56 -9.57 7.47 10.33
N GLY A 57 -10.44 6.68 10.96
CA GLY A 57 -11.88 6.67 10.71
C GLY A 57 -12.56 5.44 11.31
N GLU A 58 -13.89 5.41 11.28
CA GLU A 58 -14.70 4.31 11.83
C GLU A 58 -14.35 2.95 11.20
N ALA A 59 -14.61 1.86 11.93
CA ALA A 59 -14.45 0.52 11.40
C ALA A 59 -15.35 0.31 10.17
N GLY A 60 -14.89 -0.47 9.19
CA GLY A 60 -15.69 -0.78 7.99
C GLY A 60 -15.66 0.26 6.88
N VAL A 61 -15.06 1.45 7.07
CA VAL A 61 -15.01 2.44 5.99
C VAL A 61 -14.09 2.05 4.82
N GLY A 62 -13.21 1.06 4.96
CA GLY A 62 -12.23 0.69 3.91
C GLY A 62 -10.94 1.50 4.02
N LYS A 63 -10.29 1.42 5.18
CA LYS A 63 -8.96 2.00 5.42
C LYS A 63 -7.82 1.11 4.89
N THR A 64 -8.13 -0.15 4.60
CA THR A 64 -7.25 -1.17 4.03
C THR A 64 -7.40 -1.15 2.52
#